data_AF-A0A2D9EYJ7-F1
#
_entry.id   AF-A0A2D9EYJ7-F1
#
_cell.length_a   1.000
_cell.length_b   1.000
_cell.length_c   1.000
_cell.angle_alpha   90.00
_cell.angle_beta   90.00
_cell.angle_gamma   90.00
#
_symmetry.space_group_name_H-M   'P 1'
#
loop_
_entity.id
_entity.type
_entity.pdbx_description
1 polymer ?
#
loop_
_entity_poly.entity_id
_entity_poly.type
_entity_poly.pdbx_seq_one_letter_code
_entity_poly.pdbx_strand_id
1 'polypeptide(L)' 'MFGSSLHGVGCDIDILIVGPRGERLSRLKQQLKVAAQELPLDVLIMEPSEVHETRFVAKVKCVALSVLASSRM' A
#
# COMPACT_ATOMS: atom_id res chain seq x y z
N MET A 1 -0.12 4.37 -1.31
CA MET A 1 1.28 4.31 -0.90
C MET A 1 1.48 5.16 0.34
N PHE A 2 2.43 4.76 1.18
CA PHE A 2 2.89 5.52 2.33
C PHE A 2 4.40 5.35 2.46
N GLY A 3 4.99 5.80 3.56
CA GLY A 3 6.39 5.50 3.88
C GLY A 3 7.41 6.52 3.40
N SER A 4 8.68 6.14 3.54
CA SER A 4 9.81 7.05 3.44
C SER A 4 10.17 7.41 1.99
N SER A 5 9.92 6.50 1.04
CA SER A 5 10.18 6.71 -0.39
C SER A 5 9.35 7.82 -1.01
N LEU A 6 8.15 8.10 -0.48
CA LEU A 6 7.34 9.26 -0.91
C LEU A 6 8.01 10.61 -0.66
N HIS A 7 9.01 10.67 0.22
CA HIS A 7 9.77 11.87 0.54
C HIS A 7 11.22 11.80 0.02
N GLY A 8 11.56 10.80 -0.79
CA GLY A 8 12.90 10.64 -1.39
C GLY A 8 14.00 10.20 -0.42
N VAL A 9 13.65 9.69 0.77
CA VAL A 9 14.60 9.32 1.83
C VAL A 9 14.94 7.82 1.83
N GLY A 10 14.02 6.96 1.38
CA GLY A 10 14.22 5.51 1.29
C GLY A 10 13.86 4.94 -0.07
N CYS A 11 14.21 3.66 -0.27
CA CYS A 11 13.96 2.91 -1.51
C CYS A 11 12.86 1.85 -1.36
N ASP A 12 12.35 1.66 -0.14
CA ASP A 12 11.25 0.76 0.20
C ASP A 12 9.91 1.35 -0.26
N ILE A 13 9.10 0.53 -0.91
CA ILE A 13 7.80 0.89 -1.47
C ILE A 13 6.74 0.31 -0.54
N ASP A 14 6.10 1.17 0.26
CA ASP A 14 5.00 0.75 1.14
C ASP A 14 3.65 0.97 0.46
N ILE A 15 2.93 -0.14 0.23
CA ILE A 15 1.60 -0.12 -0.37
C ILE A 15 0.55 -0.53 0.66
N LEU A 16 -0.46 0.33 0.82
CA LEU A 16 -1.70 -0.01 1.52
C LEU A 16 -2.74 -0.45 0.48
N ILE A 17 -3.33 -1.63 0.68
CA ILE A 17 -4.49 -2.11 -0.08
C ILE A 17 -5.67 -2.23 0.87
N VAL A 18 -6.76 -1.55 0.52
CA VAL A 18 -8.00 -1.56 1.30
C VAL A 18 -9.06 -2.33 0.53
N GLY A 19 -9.64 -3.35 1.16
CA GLY A 19 -10.67 -4.14 0.52
C GLY A 19 -11.33 -5.12 1.48
N PRO A 20 -12.54 -5.62 1.16
CA PRO A 20 -13.20 -6.62 1.99
C PRO A 20 -12.40 -7.92 1.99
N ARG A 21 -12.39 -8.61 3.13
CA ARG A 21 -11.82 -9.96 3.21
C ARG A 21 -12.50 -10.90 2.22
N GLY A 22 -11.70 -11.78 1.63
CA GLY A 22 -12.19 -12.77 0.67
C GLY A 22 -11.08 -13.35 -0.19
N GLU A 23 -11.47 -14.28 -1.06
CA GLU A 23 -10.56 -15.02 -1.92
C GLU A 23 -9.76 -14.10 -2.86
N ARG A 24 -10.41 -13.07 -3.43
CA ARG A 24 -9.75 -12.12 -4.35
C ARG A 24 -8.62 -11.36 -3.67
N LEU A 25 -8.85 -10.84 -2.47
CA LEU A 25 -7.84 -10.11 -1.70
C LEU A 25 -6.72 -11.05 -1.23
N SER A 26 -7.07 -12.28 -0.87
CA SER A 26 -6.10 -13.31 -0.49
C SER A 26 -5.19 -13.71 -1.67
N ARG A 27 -5.76 -13.87 -2.86
CA ARG A 27 -5.02 -14.14 -4.10
C ARG A 27 -4.09 -12.99 -4.47
N LEU A 28 -4.57 -11.75 -4.38
CA LEU A 28 -3.75 -10.56 -4.61
C LEU A 28 -2.57 -10.50 -3.65
N LYS A 29 -2.79 -10.77 -2.35
CA LYS A 29 -1.73 -10.85 -1.34
C LYS A 29 -0.66 -11.87 -1.71
N GLN A 30 -1.06 -13.05 -2.19
CA GLN A 30 -0.11 -14.08 -2.63
C GLN A 30 0.73 -13.62 -3.82
N GLN A 31 0.11 -13.02 -4.83
CA GLN A 31 0.83 -12.51 -6.00
C GLN A 31 1.83 -11.40 -5.63
N LEU A 32 1.42 -10.48 -4.75
CA LEU A 32 2.29 -9.41 -4.27
C LEU A 32 3.41 -9.92 -3.37
N LYS A 33 3.17 -10.97 -2.58
CA LYS A 33 4.23 -11.60 -1.78
C LYS A 33 5.35 -12.16 -2.65
N VAL A 34 5.02 -12.73 -3.82
CA VAL A 34 6.02 -13.17 -4.79
C VAL A 34 6.76 -11.97 -5.38
N ALA A 35 6.05 -10.90 -5.76
CA ALA A 35 6.69 -9.69 -6.27
C ALA A 35 7.62 -9.02 -5.23
N ALA A 36 7.25 -9.08 -3.95
CA ALA A 36 8.05 -8.55 -2.84
C ALA A 36 9.35 -9.33 -2.56
N GLN A 37 9.56 -10.49 -3.18
CA GLN A 37 10.85 -11.19 -3.11
C GLN A 37 11.89 -10.54 -4.04
N GLU A 38 11.43 -9.91 -5.13
CA GLU A 38 12.28 -9.34 -6.17
C GLU A 38 12.33 -7.81 -6.13
N LEU A 39 11.44 -7.19 -5.35
CA LEU A 39 11.32 -5.74 -5.21
C LEU A 39 11.32 -5.36 -3.73
N PRO A 40 11.84 -4.19 -3.36
CA PRO A 40 11.78 -3.68 -1.99
C PRO A 40 10.35 -3.19 -1.68
N LEU A 41 9.40 -4.11 -1.63
CA LEU A 41 7.97 -3.85 -1.54
C LEU A 41 7.42 -4.39 -0.21
N ASP A 42 6.83 -3.51 0.60
CA ASP A 42 6.02 -3.90 1.75
C ASP A 42 4.53 -3.65 1.46
N VAL A 43 3.69 -4.63 1.80
CA VAL A 43 2.25 -4.59 1.49
C VAL A 43 1.45 -4.79 2.77
N LEU A 44 0.79 -3.72 3.18
CA LEU A 44 -0.21 -3.74 4.24
C LEU A 44 -1.60 -3.89 3.63
N ILE A 45 -2.38 -4.83 4.16
CA ILE A 45 -3.78 -5.05 3.76
C ILE A 45 -4.67 -4.79 4.96
N MET A 46 -5.68 -3.95 4.78
CA MET A 46 -6.64 -3.61 5.83
C MET A 46 -8.07 -3.72 5.32
N GLU A 47 -8.98 -4.03 6.24
CA GLU A 47 -10.42 -3.93 5.94
C GLU A 47 -10.88 -2.47 5.97
N PRO A 48 -11.96 -2.11 5.24
CA PRO A 48 -12.47 -0.75 5.24
C PRO A 48 -12.82 -0.21 6.63
N SER A 49 -13.38 -1.06 7.51
CA SER A 49 -13.68 -0.72 8.90
C SER A 49 -12.40 -0.39 9.68
N GLU A 50 -11.38 -1.22 9.54
CA GLU A 50 -10.09 -1.05 10.21
C GLU A 50 -9.40 0.26 9.81
N VAL A 51 -9.41 0.59 8.52
CA VAL A 51 -8.87 1.86 8.01
C VAL A 51 -9.62 3.06 8.59
N HIS A 52 -10.95 2.93 8.71
CA HIS A 52 -11.79 3.98 9.28
C HIS A 52 -11.52 4.18 10.78
N GLU A 53 -11.51 3.11 11.55
CA GLU A 53 -11.29 3.11 13.01
C GLU A 53 -9.90 3.65 13.37
N THR A 54 -8.86 3.18 12.68
CA THR A 54 -7.48 3.60 12.93
C THR A 54 -7.17 4.99 12.39
N ARG A 55 -7.96 5.46 11.41
CA ARG A 55 -7.69 6.64 10.57
C ARG A 55 -6.33 6.56 9.86
N PHE A 56 -5.90 5.35 9.51
CA PHE A 56 -4.54 5.07 9.02
C PHE A 56 -4.13 5.98 7.86
N VAL A 57 -5.00 6.09 6.84
CA VAL A 57 -4.76 6.90 5.64
C VAL A 57 -4.39 8.35 5.99
N ALA A 58 -5.13 8.97 6.90
CA ALA A 58 -4.89 10.34 7.32
C ALA A 58 -3.65 10.46 8.21
N LYS A 59 -3.48 9.55 9.18
CA LYS A 59 -2.36 9.58 10.13
C LYS A 59 -1.01 9.40 9.46
N VAL A 60 -0.93 8.47 8.51
CA VAL A 60 0.32 8.11 7.80
C VAL A 60 0.45 8.88 6.48
N LYS A 61 -0.47 9.80 6.19
CA LYS A 61 -0.48 10.65 4.98
C LYS A 61 -0.36 9.83 3.69
N CYS A 62 -1.18 8.80 3.58
CA CYS A 62 -1.18 7.94 2.40
C CYS A 62 -1.50 8.74 1.12
N VAL A 63 -0.76 8.45 0.06
CA VAL A 63 -0.98 9.01 -1.27
C VAL A 63 -1.56 7.93 -2.19
N ALA A 64 -2.61 8.27 -2.94
CA ALA A 64 -3.20 7.34 -3.90
C ALA A 64 -2.19 7.03 -5.02
N LEU A 65 -2.08 5.76 -5.41
CA LEU A 65 -1.13 5.31 -6.43
C LEU A 65 -1.39 6.01 -7.79
N SER A 66 -2.65 6.28 -8.12
CA SER A 66 -3.03 7.02 -9.33
C SER A 66 -2.49 8.43 -9.37
N VAL A 67 -2.39 9.10 -8.21
CA VAL A 67 -1.80 10.44 -8.11
C VAL A 67 -0.32 10.37 -8.45
N LEU A 68 0.40 9.38 -7.90
CA LEU A 68 1.82 9.17 -8.18
C LEU A 68 2.06 8.81 -9.64
N ALA A 69 1.24 7.93 -10.22
CA ALA A 69 1.36 7.54 -11.63
C ALA A 69 1.04 8.67 -12.61
N SER A 70 0.24 9.65 -12.19
CA SER A 70 -0.13 10.82 -13.01
C SER A 70 0.89 11.95 -12.88
N SER A 71 1.62 12.01 -11.78
CA SER A 71 2.77 12.87 -11.63
C SER A 71 3.89 12.33 -12.51
N ARG A 72 4.13 12.96 -13.66
CA ARG A 72 5.41 12.79 -14.37
C ARG A 72 6.51 13.19 -13.40
N MET A 73 7.23 12.21 -12.87
CA MET A 73 8.57 12.44 -12.31
C MET A 73 9.50 12.90 -13.42
#